data_AF-A0A183BLT6-F1
#
_entry.id   AF-A0A183BLT6-F1
#
_cell.length_a   1.000
_cell.length_b   1.000
_cell.length_c   1.000
_cell.angle_alpha   90.00
_cell.angle_beta   90.00
_cell.angle_gamma   90.00
#
_symmetry.space_group_name_H-M   'P 1'
#
loop_
_entity.id
_entity.type
_entity.pdbx_description
1 polymer ?
#
loop_
_entity_poly.entity_id
_entity_poly.type
_entity_poly.pdbx_seq_one_letter_code
_entity_poly.pdbx_strand_id
1 'polypeptide(L)'
;MFSTAPIDAAFPTQRTEALRVLPSLGDLYDDYEHCKASGHFGEGNGSSSLVCDPGGRLTPQALSQLNGMLTDLERDVGCKCADGCGGKQYSVRLLVTNAESVEQSGGTTMLNETAERIWNSEGMGLEQCDNGMLLLYIRDQKRMVTYQGHRQIQIYSNQDIANLHELTLRTNRKWGGVAMA
;
A
#
# COMPACT_ATOMS: atom_id res chain seq x y z
N MET A 1 42.21 57.75 -8.53
CA MET A 1 41.01 57.05 -9.04
C MET A 1 40.44 56.25 -7.88
N PHE A 2 39.42 56.80 -7.21
CA PHE A 2 38.65 56.10 -6.20
C PHE A 2 37.46 55.45 -6.91
N SER A 3 37.27 54.15 -6.74
CA SER A 3 35.98 53.52 -7.05
C SER A 3 35.64 52.57 -5.92
N THR A 4 34.48 52.86 -5.34
CA THR A 4 33.88 52.37 -4.11
C THR A 4 33.24 51.00 -4.32
N ALA A 5 33.45 50.09 -3.36
CA ALA A 5 32.58 48.94 -3.16
C ALA A 5 31.19 49.39 -2.66
N PRO A 6 30.14 48.60 -2.90
CA PRO A 6 29.03 48.51 -1.97
C PRO A 6 29.08 47.18 -1.21
N ILE A 7 29.10 47.32 0.11
CA ILE A 7 28.68 46.32 1.08
C ILE A 7 27.17 46.50 1.18
N ASP A 8 26.39 45.44 0.94
CA ASP A 8 25.09 45.30 1.59
C ASP A 8 24.92 43.85 2.05
N ALA A 9 24.71 43.76 3.36
CA ALA A 9 24.52 42.53 4.10
C ALA A 9 23.03 42.16 4.11
N ALA A 10 22.72 40.88 3.89
CA ALA A 10 21.53 40.23 4.43
C ALA A 10 21.70 38.69 4.42
N PHE A 11 21.95 38.10 5.58
CA PHE A 11 21.59 36.71 5.93
C PHE A 11 20.16 36.72 6.53
N PRO A 12 19.51 35.57 6.82
CA PRO A 12 19.33 34.31 6.10
C PRO A 12 17.79 34.03 5.92
N THR A 13 17.38 32.76 5.75
CA THR A 13 15.98 32.21 5.71
C THR A 13 15.29 32.36 4.35
N GLN A 14 14.84 31.31 3.65
CA GLN A 14 14.17 30.11 4.13
C GLN A 14 14.57 28.87 3.32
N ARG A 15 14.90 27.81 4.07
CA ARG A 15 14.90 26.43 3.58
C ARG A 15 13.43 26.04 3.40
N THR A 16 12.86 26.29 2.23
CA THR A 16 11.58 25.67 1.88
C THR A 16 11.89 24.19 1.66
N GLU A 17 11.62 23.38 2.68
CA GLU A 17 11.42 21.95 2.50
C GLU A 17 10.23 21.77 1.55
N ALA A 18 10.52 21.84 0.25
CA ALA A 18 9.64 21.30 -0.74
C ALA A 18 9.51 19.81 -0.40
N LEU A 19 8.34 19.44 0.10
CA LEU A 19 7.87 18.06 0.17
C LEU A 19 8.20 17.44 -1.20
N ARG A 20 9.26 16.63 -1.27
CA ARG A 20 9.66 15.99 -2.52
C ARG A 20 8.55 15.01 -2.88
N VAL A 21 7.62 15.47 -3.70
CA VAL A 21 6.76 14.59 -4.50
C VAL A 21 7.73 13.92 -5.45
N LEU A 22 8.15 12.70 -5.10
CA LEU A 22 8.91 11.86 -6.02
C LEU A 22 7.97 11.58 -7.20
N PRO A 23 8.39 11.90 -8.43
CA PRO A 23 7.55 11.73 -9.62
C PRO A 23 7.09 10.28 -9.73
N SER A 24 5.86 10.06 -10.22
CA SER A 24 5.41 8.72 -10.59
C SER A 24 6.35 8.14 -11.65
N LEU A 25 6.64 6.84 -11.59
CA LEU A 25 7.46 6.16 -12.60
C LEU A 25 6.65 5.90 -13.89
N GLY A 26 5.32 5.92 -13.79
CA GLY A 26 4.34 5.77 -14.85
C GLY A 26 2.93 5.77 -14.25
N ASP A 27 1.98 5.13 -14.93
CA ASP A 27 0.66 4.91 -14.35
C ASP A 27 0.69 3.87 -13.20
N LEU A 28 -0.45 3.68 -12.51
CA LEU A 28 -0.56 2.72 -11.41
C LEU A 28 -0.15 1.28 -11.81
N TYR A 29 -0.40 0.87 -13.05
CA TYR A 29 -0.05 -0.46 -13.52
C TYR A 29 1.45 -0.57 -13.86
N ASP A 30 2.05 0.47 -14.42
CA ASP A 30 3.50 0.56 -14.64
C ASP A 30 4.27 0.48 -13.31
N ASP A 31 3.78 1.19 -12.28
CA ASP A 31 4.31 1.14 -10.91
C ASP A 31 4.30 -0.30 -10.36
N TYR A 32 3.23 -1.06 -10.63
CA TYR A 32 3.11 -2.47 -10.28
C TYR A 32 4.11 -3.36 -11.04
N GLU A 33 4.18 -3.24 -12.38
CA GLU A 33 5.09 -4.04 -13.21
C GLU A 33 6.54 -3.81 -12.84
N HIS A 34 6.91 -2.56 -12.55
CA HIS A 34 8.26 -2.21 -12.10
C HIS A 34 8.61 -2.90 -10.77
N CYS A 35 7.66 -2.92 -9.82
CA CYS A 35 7.85 -3.60 -8.56
C CYS A 35 8.00 -5.11 -8.71
N LYS A 36 7.18 -5.72 -9.56
CA LYS A 36 7.26 -7.15 -9.87
C LYS A 36 8.62 -7.51 -10.45
N ALA A 37 9.11 -6.71 -11.40
CA ALA A 37 10.44 -6.88 -11.98
C ALA A 37 11.58 -6.70 -10.95
N SER A 38 11.35 -5.89 -9.92
CA SER A 38 12.30 -5.62 -8.83
C SER A 38 12.25 -6.65 -7.69
N GLY A 39 11.48 -7.74 -7.84
CA GLY A 39 11.40 -8.83 -6.85
C GLY A 39 10.38 -8.58 -5.72
N HIS A 40 9.58 -7.52 -5.81
CA HIS A 40 8.41 -7.36 -4.96
C HIS A 40 7.25 -8.22 -5.49
N PHE A 41 6.36 -8.67 -4.62
CA PHE A 41 5.17 -9.47 -4.97
C PHE A 41 5.40 -10.84 -5.63
N GLY A 42 6.64 -11.35 -5.65
CA GLY A 42 6.99 -12.63 -6.28
C GLY A 42 6.25 -13.87 -5.74
N GLU A 43 6.06 -14.85 -6.64
CA GLU A 43 5.51 -16.17 -6.33
C GLU A 43 6.50 -17.03 -5.54
N GLY A 44 6.14 -17.37 -4.30
CA GLY A 44 6.50 -18.64 -3.67
C GLY A 44 7.96 -19.09 -3.71
N ASN A 45 8.93 -18.30 -3.25
CA ASN A 45 10.15 -18.84 -2.62
C ASN A 45 10.91 -17.81 -1.77
N GLY A 46 10.42 -17.55 -0.56
CA GLY A 46 11.27 -17.20 0.59
C GLY A 46 11.86 -15.78 0.72
N SER A 47 11.73 -14.87 -0.25
CA SER A 47 12.20 -13.47 -0.09
C SER A 47 11.45 -12.45 -0.95
N SER A 48 10.15 -12.65 -1.23
CA SER A 48 9.33 -11.63 -1.88
C SER A 48 8.64 -10.74 -0.85
N SER A 49 8.87 -9.42 -0.94
CA SER A 49 8.13 -8.44 -0.13
C SER A 49 6.67 -8.42 -0.55
N LEU A 50 5.75 -8.46 0.42
CA LEU A 50 4.31 -8.28 0.25
C LEU A 50 3.93 -6.80 0.08
N VAL A 51 4.92 -5.91 0.19
CA VAL A 51 4.78 -4.46 -0.01
C VAL A 51 5.61 -4.02 -1.21
N CYS A 52 4.99 -3.27 -2.10
CA CYS A 52 5.63 -2.53 -3.18
C CYS A 52 5.51 -1.02 -2.88
N ASP A 53 6.64 -0.33 -2.92
CA ASP A 53 6.72 1.11 -2.76
C ASP A 53 7.70 1.66 -3.80
N PRO A 54 7.25 1.81 -5.06
CA PRO A 54 8.12 2.13 -6.19
C PRO A 54 8.70 3.54 -6.06
N GLY A 55 8.00 4.41 -5.33
CA GLY A 55 8.48 5.75 -4.99
C GLY A 55 9.45 5.80 -3.81
N GLY A 56 9.80 4.68 -3.14
CA GLY A 56 10.68 4.69 -1.97
C GLY A 56 10.23 5.64 -0.85
N ARG A 57 8.91 5.74 -0.66
CA ARG A 57 8.24 6.70 0.22
C ARG A 57 8.16 6.23 1.67
N LEU A 58 8.31 4.93 1.89
CA LEU A 58 8.33 4.27 3.19
C LEU A 58 9.76 4.10 3.68
N THR A 59 9.94 4.21 5.00
CA THR A 59 11.22 3.90 5.62
C THR A 59 11.46 2.38 5.61
N PRO A 60 12.72 1.91 5.67
CA PRO A 60 13.01 0.48 5.79
C PRO A 60 12.32 -0.18 6.98
N GLN A 61 12.20 0.55 8.10
CA GLN A 61 11.47 0.10 9.29
C GLN A 61 9.98 -0.08 9.00
N ALA A 62 9.33 0.89 8.34
CA ALA A 62 7.92 0.80 7.97
C ALA A 62 7.67 -0.36 6.99
N LEU A 63 8.54 -0.55 6.00
CA LEU A 63 8.48 -1.67 5.07
C LEU A 63 8.58 -3.02 5.81
N SER A 64 9.51 -3.15 6.75
CA SER A 64 9.65 -4.38 7.55
C SER A 64 8.42 -4.65 8.43
N GLN A 65 7.89 -3.62 9.10
CA GLN A 65 6.69 -3.74 9.92
C GLN A 65 5.46 -4.13 9.10
N LEU A 66 5.26 -3.45 7.96
CA LEU A 66 4.13 -3.75 7.06
C LEU A 66 4.24 -5.17 6.52
N ASN A 67 5.42 -5.60 6.06
CA ASN A 67 5.62 -6.97 5.63
C ASN A 67 5.26 -7.97 6.73
N GLY A 68 5.74 -7.78 7.95
CA GLY A 68 5.40 -8.65 9.08
C GLY A 68 3.90 -8.73 9.34
N MET A 69 3.22 -7.58 9.39
CA MET A 69 1.77 -7.52 9.59
C MET A 69 0.98 -8.21 8.47
N LEU A 70 1.41 -8.05 7.21
CA LEU A 70 0.75 -8.68 6.07
C LEU A 70 1.01 -10.19 6.04
N THR A 71 2.21 -10.65 6.42
CA THR A 71 2.50 -12.08 6.57
C THR A 71 1.67 -12.72 7.67
N ASP A 72 1.52 -12.04 8.82
CA ASP A 72 0.64 -12.49 9.89
C ASP A 72 -0.82 -12.55 9.41
N LEU A 73 -1.26 -11.56 8.62
CA LEU A 73 -2.61 -11.54 8.04
C LEU A 73 -2.84 -12.70 7.06
N GLU A 74 -1.92 -12.98 6.14
CA GLU A 74 -2.00 -14.11 5.21
C GLU A 74 -2.14 -15.45 5.97
N ARG A 75 -1.38 -15.60 7.07
CA ARG A 75 -1.43 -16.79 7.93
C ARG A 75 -2.76 -16.91 8.69
N ASP A 76 -3.22 -15.81 9.28
CA ASP A 76 -4.35 -15.83 10.22
C ASP A 76 -5.70 -15.89 9.52
N VAL A 77 -5.84 -15.27 8.33
CA VAL A 77 -7.07 -15.36 7.52
C VAL A 77 -7.27 -16.76 6.98
N GLY A 78 -6.18 -17.38 6.53
CA GLY A 78 -6.16 -18.72 5.94
C GLY A 78 -6.95 -18.82 4.63
N CYS A 79 -6.74 -19.93 3.92
CA CYS A 79 -7.52 -20.28 2.74
C CYS A 79 -8.91 -20.80 3.14
N LYS A 80 -9.99 -20.28 2.52
CA LYS A 80 -11.38 -20.71 2.78
C LYS A 80 -12.01 -21.55 1.65
N CYS A 81 -11.23 -21.96 0.66
CA CYS A 81 -11.73 -22.68 -0.52
C CYS A 81 -12.05 -24.15 -0.16
N ALA A 82 -13.17 -24.67 -0.67
CA ALA A 82 -13.69 -26.01 -0.32
C ALA A 82 -12.71 -27.13 -0.69
N ASP A 83 -12.02 -27.00 -1.82
CA ASP A 83 -11.03 -27.96 -2.31
C ASP A 83 -9.59 -27.61 -1.85
N GLY A 84 -9.47 -26.65 -0.93
CA GLY A 84 -8.21 -26.02 -0.57
C GLY A 84 -7.70 -25.08 -1.67
N CYS A 85 -6.66 -24.30 -1.38
CA CYS A 85 -6.12 -23.32 -2.32
C CYS A 85 -5.06 -23.92 -3.26
N GLY A 86 -5.19 -25.21 -3.60
CA GLY A 86 -4.16 -25.93 -4.38
C GLY A 86 -2.76 -25.87 -3.75
N GLY A 87 -2.69 -25.81 -2.41
CA GLY A 87 -1.44 -25.64 -1.65
C GLY A 87 -0.95 -24.18 -1.54
N LYS A 88 -1.63 -23.20 -2.14
CA LYS A 88 -1.34 -21.77 -1.97
C LYS A 88 -2.00 -21.21 -0.70
N GLN A 89 -1.41 -20.18 -0.10
CA GLN A 89 -2.02 -19.48 1.04
C GLN A 89 -2.91 -18.33 0.57
N TYR A 90 -3.67 -17.74 1.48
CA TYR A 90 -4.33 -16.45 1.23
C TYR A 90 -3.26 -15.42 0.88
N SER A 91 -3.47 -14.65 -0.20
CA SER A 91 -2.44 -13.77 -0.76
C SER A 91 -2.80 -12.30 -0.56
N VAL A 92 -1.95 -11.54 0.13
CA VAL A 92 -2.13 -10.11 0.36
C VAL A 92 -0.99 -9.33 -0.30
N ARG A 93 -1.34 -8.25 -1.00
CA ARG A 93 -0.37 -7.35 -1.64
C ARG A 93 -0.69 -5.91 -1.28
N LEU A 94 0.32 -5.13 -0.91
CA LEU A 94 0.20 -3.70 -0.66
C LEU A 94 1.02 -2.91 -1.68
N LEU A 95 0.33 -2.12 -2.52
CA LEU A 95 0.95 -1.17 -3.44
C LEU A 95 0.82 0.24 -2.88
N VAL A 96 1.95 0.91 -2.66
CA VAL A 96 2.01 2.31 -2.25
C VAL A 96 2.07 3.18 -3.51
N THR A 97 1.12 4.09 -3.64
CA THR A 97 0.98 4.97 -4.82
C THR A 97 0.66 6.42 -4.39
N ASN A 98 0.39 7.30 -5.35
CA ASN A 98 -0.06 8.69 -5.13
C ASN A 98 -1.27 8.99 -6.04
N ALA A 99 -1.87 10.17 -5.84
CA ALA A 99 -2.98 10.61 -6.67
C ALA A 99 -2.59 10.72 -8.14
N GLU A 100 -1.37 11.16 -8.44
CA GLU A 100 -0.88 11.34 -9.81
C GLU A 100 -0.87 10.03 -10.62
N SER A 101 -0.27 8.95 -10.10
CA SER A 101 -0.26 7.63 -10.77
C SER A 101 -1.69 7.10 -10.98
N VAL A 102 -2.60 7.37 -10.02
CA VAL A 102 -4.01 6.97 -10.11
C VAL A 102 -4.73 7.77 -11.21
N GLU A 103 -4.53 9.09 -11.28
CA GLU A 103 -5.09 9.92 -12.35
C GLU A 103 -4.54 9.52 -13.73
N GLN A 104 -3.25 9.21 -13.82
CA GLN A 104 -2.62 8.71 -15.05
C GLN A 104 -3.21 7.37 -15.52
N SER A 105 -3.66 6.52 -14.59
CA SER A 105 -4.40 5.28 -14.93
C SER A 105 -5.86 5.50 -15.36
N GLY A 106 -6.33 6.74 -15.50
CA GLY A 106 -7.73 7.06 -15.81
C GLY A 106 -8.58 7.41 -14.58
N GLY A 107 -7.94 7.77 -13.47
CA GLY A 107 -8.58 8.22 -12.24
C GLY A 107 -9.35 7.12 -11.50
N THR A 108 -10.21 7.53 -10.57
CA THR A 108 -11.01 6.59 -9.76
C THR A 108 -11.97 5.73 -10.59
N THR A 109 -12.33 6.16 -11.79
CA THR A 109 -13.24 5.44 -12.69
C THR A 109 -12.60 4.16 -13.22
N MET A 110 -11.31 4.23 -13.59
CA MET A 110 -10.56 3.08 -14.11
C MET A 110 -9.80 2.31 -13.04
N LEU A 111 -9.73 2.84 -11.81
CA LEU A 111 -9.04 2.20 -10.69
C LEU A 111 -9.52 0.77 -10.43
N ASN A 112 -10.81 0.49 -10.66
CA ASN A 112 -11.37 -0.86 -10.53
C ASN A 112 -10.78 -1.83 -11.57
N GLU A 113 -10.73 -1.41 -12.84
CA GLU A 113 -10.17 -2.22 -13.93
C GLU A 113 -8.66 -2.44 -13.73
N THR A 114 -7.93 -1.41 -13.29
CA THR A 114 -6.50 -1.53 -12.97
C THR A 114 -6.26 -2.46 -11.79
N ALA A 115 -7.05 -2.33 -10.71
CA ALA A 115 -6.95 -3.20 -9.54
C ALA A 115 -7.28 -4.66 -9.89
N GLU A 116 -8.31 -4.89 -10.72
CA GLU A 116 -8.68 -6.21 -11.23
C GLU A 116 -7.55 -6.83 -12.06
N ARG A 117 -6.92 -6.04 -12.92
CA ARG A 117 -5.78 -6.51 -13.74
C ARG A 117 -4.61 -6.95 -12.85
N ILE A 118 -4.23 -6.13 -11.88
CA ILE A 118 -3.16 -6.46 -10.91
C ILE A 118 -3.54 -7.73 -10.13
N TRP A 119 -4.76 -7.77 -9.61
CA TRP A 119 -5.30 -8.90 -8.86
C TRP A 119 -5.17 -10.23 -9.60
N ASN A 120 -5.59 -10.26 -10.86
CA ASN A 120 -5.54 -11.45 -11.70
C ASN A 120 -4.10 -11.85 -12.02
N SER A 121 -3.22 -10.88 -12.29
CA SER A 121 -1.81 -11.14 -12.59
C SER A 121 -1.00 -11.68 -11.40
N GLU A 122 -1.51 -11.50 -10.18
CA GLU A 122 -0.96 -12.04 -8.94
C GLU A 122 -1.61 -13.37 -8.52
N GLY A 123 -2.54 -13.90 -9.32
CA GLY A 123 -3.21 -15.17 -9.05
C GLY A 123 -4.10 -15.17 -7.79
N MET A 124 -4.49 -13.99 -7.30
CA MET A 124 -5.30 -13.85 -6.08
C MET A 124 -6.75 -14.35 -6.25
N GLY A 125 -7.19 -14.55 -7.51
CA GLY A 125 -8.54 -15.01 -7.86
C GLY A 125 -8.67 -16.50 -8.20
N LEU A 126 -7.69 -17.35 -7.88
CA LEU A 126 -7.74 -18.78 -8.22
C LEU A 126 -9.07 -19.45 -7.80
N GLU A 127 -9.69 -20.15 -8.76
CA GLU A 127 -10.80 -21.08 -8.59
C GLU A 127 -12.02 -20.57 -7.80
N GLN A 128 -12.49 -19.35 -8.13
CA GLN A 128 -13.76 -18.78 -7.65
C GLN A 128 -13.86 -18.52 -6.13
N CYS A 129 -12.76 -18.63 -5.38
CA CYS A 129 -12.81 -18.50 -3.92
C CYS A 129 -12.25 -17.19 -3.36
N ASP A 130 -11.93 -16.21 -4.21
CA ASP A 130 -11.46 -14.86 -3.83
C ASP A 130 -10.34 -14.91 -2.77
N ASN A 131 -9.31 -15.72 -3.04
CA ASN A 131 -8.24 -16.06 -2.10
C ASN A 131 -7.13 -14.99 -1.98
N GLY A 132 -7.51 -13.72 -1.94
CA GLY A 132 -6.52 -12.68 -1.67
C GLY A 132 -7.09 -11.35 -1.19
N MET A 133 -6.21 -10.36 -1.12
CA MET A 133 -6.53 -8.96 -0.92
C MET A 133 -5.46 -8.08 -1.58
N LEU A 134 -5.88 -7.14 -2.43
CA LEU A 134 -5.01 -6.09 -2.95
C LEU A 134 -5.34 -4.81 -2.18
N LEU A 135 -4.32 -4.25 -1.55
CA LEU A 135 -4.36 -2.99 -0.83
C LEU A 135 -3.63 -1.95 -1.68
N LEU A 136 -4.27 -0.81 -1.93
CA LEU A 136 -3.62 0.36 -2.53
C LEU A 136 -3.63 1.49 -1.51
N TYR A 137 -2.44 1.99 -1.16
CA TYR A 137 -2.32 3.15 -0.28
C TYR A 137 -1.96 4.39 -1.09
N ILE A 138 -2.93 5.29 -1.27
CA ILE A 138 -2.79 6.58 -1.95
C ILE A 138 -2.28 7.59 -0.93
N ARG A 139 -0.95 7.73 -0.84
CA ARG A 139 -0.26 8.35 0.29
C ARG A 139 -0.62 9.82 0.50
N ASP A 140 -0.59 10.61 -0.57
CA ASP A 140 -0.85 12.05 -0.56
C ASP A 140 -2.29 12.39 -0.17
N GLN A 141 -3.23 11.50 -0.47
CA GLN A 141 -4.61 11.61 -0.03
C GLN A 141 -4.88 10.93 1.32
N LYS A 142 -3.92 10.17 1.86
CA LYS A 142 -4.08 9.30 3.03
C LYS A 142 -5.30 8.38 2.91
N ARG A 143 -5.50 7.82 1.71
CA ARG A 143 -6.63 6.93 1.42
C ARG A 143 -6.14 5.51 1.25
N MET A 144 -6.88 4.57 1.83
CA MET A 144 -6.68 3.15 1.61
C MET A 144 -7.79 2.65 0.69
N VAL A 145 -7.40 1.83 -0.28
CA VAL A 145 -8.30 1.20 -1.22
C VAL A 145 -8.08 -0.30 -1.13
N THR A 146 -9.16 -1.07 -1.04
CA THR A 146 -9.06 -2.53 -0.98
C THR A 146 -9.85 -3.15 -2.12
N TYR A 147 -9.23 -4.08 -2.82
CA TYR A 147 -9.84 -4.89 -3.85
C TYR A 147 -9.80 -6.36 -3.44
N GLN A 148 -10.93 -7.06 -3.61
CA GLN A 148 -11.08 -8.47 -3.27
C GLN A 148 -11.96 -9.15 -4.32
N GLY A 149 -11.36 -9.53 -5.46
CA GLY A 149 -12.01 -10.28 -6.53
C GLY A 149 -13.34 -9.67 -6.99
N HIS A 150 -14.43 -10.42 -6.88
CA HIS A 150 -15.78 -10.05 -7.35
C HIS A 150 -16.42 -8.89 -6.57
N ARG A 151 -15.73 -8.34 -5.57
CA ARG A 151 -16.22 -7.22 -4.76
C ARG A 151 -15.78 -5.90 -5.38
N GLN A 152 -16.68 -4.92 -5.35
CA GLN A 152 -16.34 -3.53 -5.66
C GLN A 152 -15.22 -3.04 -4.74
N ILE A 153 -14.34 -2.20 -5.28
CA ILE A 153 -13.36 -1.45 -4.52
C ILE A 153 -14.02 -0.82 -3.29
N GLN A 154 -13.43 -1.03 -2.12
CA GLN A 154 -13.76 -0.28 -0.92
C GLN A 154 -12.70 0.80 -0.70
N ILE A 155 -13.15 2.05 -0.62
CA ILE A 155 -12.29 3.20 -0.35
C ILE A 155 -12.53 3.64 1.09
N TYR A 156 -11.47 3.62 1.89
CA TYR A 156 -11.49 4.07 3.27
C TYR A 156 -10.96 5.50 3.33
N SER A 157 -11.80 6.41 3.84
CA SER A 157 -11.39 7.77 4.20
C SER A 157 -10.59 7.76 5.51
N ASN A 158 -9.96 8.91 5.83
CA ASN A 158 -9.30 9.08 7.13
C ASN A 158 -10.26 8.85 8.31
N GLN A 159 -11.54 9.20 8.16
CA GLN A 159 -12.53 8.96 9.21
C GLN A 159 -12.83 7.47 9.37
N ASP A 160 -12.93 6.73 8.27
CA ASP A 160 -13.17 5.28 8.31
C ASP A 160 -11.99 4.55 8.96
N ILE A 161 -10.76 4.96 8.63
CA ILE A 161 -9.55 4.43 9.25
C ILE A 161 -9.51 4.76 10.75
N ALA A 162 -9.89 5.99 11.15
CA ALA A 162 -9.97 6.37 12.56
C ALA A 162 -11.02 5.55 13.32
N ASN A 163 -12.18 5.33 12.72
CA ASN A 163 -13.25 4.49 13.29
C ASN A 163 -12.78 3.04 13.43
N LEU A 164 -12.11 2.48 12.42
CA LEU A 164 -11.53 1.13 12.48
C LEU A 164 -10.50 1.02 13.60
N HIS A 165 -9.61 2.00 13.73
CA HIS A 165 -8.62 2.04 14.80
C HIS A 165 -9.31 2.07 16.18
N GLU A 166 -10.36 2.87 16.35
CA GLU A 166 -11.12 2.92 17.60
C GLU A 166 -11.80 1.57 17.91
N LEU A 167 -12.38 0.91 16.90
CA LEU A 167 -12.98 -0.41 17.05
C LEU A 167 -11.94 -1.43 17.53
N THR A 168 -10.75 -1.47 16.93
CA THR A 168 -9.66 -2.36 17.33
C THR A 168 -9.22 -2.12 18.78
N LEU A 169 -9.14 -0.86 19.21
CA LEU A 169 -8.83 -0.53 20.61
C LEU A 169 -9.93 -0.98 21.60
N ARG A 170 -11.19 -1.02 21.16
CA ARG A 170 -12.33 -1.48 21.97
C ARG A 170 -12.38 -3.01 22.03
N THR A 171 -12.14 -3.71 20.93
CA THR A 171 -12.09 -5.17 20.91
C THR A 171 -10.89 -5.71 21.69
N ASN A 172 -9.71 -5.11 21.58
CA ASN A 172 -8.55 -5.53 22.39
C ASN A 172 -8.80 -5.36 23.90
N ARG A 173 -9.58 -4.36 24.32
CA ARG A 173 -10.00 -4.20 25.71
C ARG A 173 -10.99 -5.27 26.20
N LYS A 174 -11.81 -5.84 25.32
CA LYS A 174 -12.76 -6.92 25.68
C LYS A 174 -12.08 -8.27 25.87
N TRP A 175 -10.95 -8.53 25.22
CA TRP A 175 -10.21 -9.80 25.34
C TRP A 175 -9.09 -9.76 26.40
N GLY A 176 -8.59 -8.57 26.76
CA GLY A 176 -7.67 -8.38 27.89
C GLY A 176 -8.29 -8.60 29.29
N GLY A 177 -9.59 -8.88 29.38
CA GLY A 177 -10.31 -9.14 30.63
C GLY A 177 -10.55 -10.62 30.95
N VAL A 178 -10.20 -11.55 30.06
CA VAL A 178 -10.24 -12.99 30.37
C VAL A 178 -8.85 -13.40 30.84
N ALA A 179 -8.48 -12.92 32.04
CA ALA A 179 -7.45 -13.59 32.82
C ALA A 179 -8.04 -14.96 33.22
N MET A 180 -7.50 -16.03 32.65
CA MET A 180 -7.79 -17.39 33.11
C MET A 180 -7.38 -17.49 34.58
N ALA A 181 -8.39 -17.66 35.44
CA ALA A 181 -8.27 -18.19 36.79
C ALA A 181 -8.79 -19.63 36.78
#